data_AF-A0A871R652-F1
#
_entry.id   AF-A0A871R652-F1
#
_cell.length_a   1.000
_cell.length_b   1.000
_cell.length_c   1.000
_cell.angle_alpha   90.00
_cell.angle_beta   90.00
_cell.angle_gamma   90.00
#
_symmetry.space_group_name_H-M   'P 1'
#
loop_
_entity.id
_entity.type
_entity.pdbx_description
1 polymer ?
#
loop_
_entity_poly.entity_id
_entity_poly.type
_entity_poly.pdbx_seq_one_letter_code
_entity_poly.pdbx_strand_id
1 'polypeptide(L)' 'MYYVGIDTDKKLDVPGFWPDPDTLNKVPKEKYQIQAELARMRAAKVEKRKRLEEKARELGITPESVNKKDDE' A
#
# COMPACT_ATOMS: atom_id res chain seq x y z
N MET A 1 18.56 -24.73 24.03
CA MET A 1 18.23 -24.74 22.59
C MET A 1 16.96 -25.56 22.43
N TYR A 2 15.83 -24.94 22.08
CA TYR A 2 14.61 -25.73 21.84
C TYR A 2 14.71 -26.35 20.46
N TYR A 3 14.82 -27.68 20.40
CA TYR A 3 14.68 -28.40 19.14
C TYR A 3 13.19 -28.50 18.83
N VAL A 4 12.72 -27.58 17.99
CA VAL A 4 11.37 -27.63 17.45
C VAL A 4 11.47 -28.44 16.17
N GLY A 5 11.11 -29.72 16.24
CA GLY A 5 11.11 -30.64 15.10
C GLY A 5 10.01 -30.32 14.08
N ILE A 6 9.24 -31.34 13.68
CA ILE A 6 8.18 -31.25 12.65
C ILE A 6 6.87 -30.58 13.12
N ASP A 7 6.63 -30.45 14.43
CA ASP A 7 5.41 -29.83 15.00
C ASP A 7 5.62 -28.34 15.33
N THR A 8 6.25 -27.60 14.43
CA THR A 8 6.53 -26.17 14.59
C THR A 8 5.25 -25.34 14.58
N ASP A 9 4.24 -25.78 13.83
CA ASP A 9 2.93 -25.15 13.74
C ASP A 9 2.25 -25.08 15.11
N LYS A 10 2.14 -26.20 15.83
CA LYS A 10 1.47 -26.25 17.14
C LYS A 10 2.26 -25.57 18.25
N LYS A 11 3.60 -25.59 18.16
CA LYS A 11 4.49 -25.08 19.21
C LYS A 11 4.75 -23.58 19.10
N LEU A 12 4.59 -23.00 17.91
CA LEU A 12 4.77 -21.58 17.64
C LEU A 12 3.47 -20.85 17.28
N ASP A 13 2.32 -21.55 17.29
CA ASP A 13 1.03 -20.87 17.15
C ASP A 13 0.79 -19.98 18.37
N VAL A 14 0.84 -18.68 18.15
CA VAL A 14 0.52 -17.67 19.15
C VAL A 14 -0.93 -17.25 18.90
N PRO A 15 -1.85 -17.52 19.84
CA PRO A 15 -3.25 -17.12 19.68
C PRO A 15 -3.35 -15.61 19.45
N GLY A 16 -4.00 -15.21 18.35
CA GLY A 16 -4.12 -13.80 17.96
C GLY A 16 -2.87 -13.20 17.31
N PHE A 17 -1.91 -14.02 16.85
CA PHE A 17 -0.77 -13.54 16.07
C PHE A 17 -1.19 -12.84 14.77
N TRP A 18 -2.18 -13.41 14.09
CA TRP A 18 -2.73 -12.82 12.88
C TRP A 18 -3.86 -11.85 13.24
N PRO A 19 -3.93 -10.68 12.58
CA PRO A 19 -5.06 -9.78 12.73
C PRO A 19 -6.35 -10.50 12.35
N ASP A 20 -7.43 -10.22 13.08
CA ASP A 20 -8.74 -10.79 12.80
C ASP A 20 -9.14 -10.50 11.34
N PRO A 21 -9.59 -11.51 10.56
CA PRO A 21 -10.11 -11.30 9.20
C PRO A 21 -11.14 -10.18 9.07
N ASP A 22 -11.91 -9.90 10.14
CA ASP A 22 -12.87 -8.79 10.16
C ASP A 22 -12.22 -7.41 10.29
N THR A 23 -11.01 -7.36 10.84
CA THR A 23 -10.19 -6.13 10.93
C THR A 23 -9.46 -5.84 9.61
N LEU A 24 -9.37 -6.81 8.70
CA LEU A 24 -8.73 -6.61 7.40
C LEU A 24 -9.59 -5.78 6.45
N ASN A 25 -8.92 -5.12 5.51
CA ASN A 25 -9.58 -4.43 4.40
C ASN A 25 -10.35 -5.45 3.55
N LYS A 26 -11.67 -5.32 3.51
CA LYS A 26 -12.55 -6.21 2.75
C LYS A 26 -12.62 -5.76 1.29
N VAL A 27 -12.35 -6.67 0.37
CA VAL A 27 -12.48 -6.40 -1.08
C VAL A 27 -13.97 -6.30 -1.43
N PRO A 28 -14.42 -5.21 -2.10
CA PRO A 28 -15.81 -5.09 -2.53
C PRO A 28 -16.14 -6.17 -3.56
N LYS A 29 -17.22 -6.91 -3.33
CA LYS A 29 -17.65 -8.03 -4.20
C LYS A 29 -18.68 -7.60 -5.24
N GLU A 30 -19.52 -6.63 -4.89
CA GLU A 30 -20.62 -6.17 -5.74
C GLU A 30 -20.15 -5.10 -6.74
N LYS A 31 -20.71 -5.15 -7.97
CA LYS A 31 -20.32 -4.24 -9.06
C LYS A 31 -20.45 -2.75 -8.71
N TYR A 32 -21.54 -2.36 -8.02
CA TYR A 32 -21.76 -0.96 -7.64
C TYR A 32 -20.73 -0.47 -6.60
N GLN A 33 -20.32 -1.34 -5.67
CA GLN A 33 -19.28 -1.03 -4.68
C GLN A 33 -17.93 -0.85 -5.35
N ILE A 34 -17.61 -1.71 -6.33
CA ILE A 34 -16.37 -1.61 -7.11
C ILE A 34 -16.32 -0.27 -7.86
N GLN A 35 -17.44 0.14 -8.49
CA GLN A 35 -17.50 1.42 -9.20
C GLN A 35 -17.33 2.62 -8.26
N ALA A 36 -17.94 2.59 -7.08
CA ALA A 36 -17.79 3.62 -6.07
C ALA A 36 -16.33 3.73 -5.58
N GLU A 37 -15.69 2.61 -5.26
CA GLU A 37 -14.30 2.60 -4.81
C GLU A 37 -13.34 3.04 -5.94
N LEU A 38 -13.63 2.66 -7.18
CA LEU A 38 -12.86 3.12 -8.34
C LEU A 38 -12.96 4.64 -8.53
N ALA A 39 -14.15 5.23 -8.38
CA ALA A 39 -14.34 6.67 -8.44
C ALA A 39 -13.55 7.37 -7.33
N ARG A 40 -13.62 6.86 -6.10
CA ARG A 40 -12.83 7.34 -4.96
C ARG A 40 -11.32 7.29 -5.23
N MET A 41 -10.83 6.16 -5.75
CA MET A 41 -9.41 6.01 -6.09
C MET A 41 -8.95 6.98 -7.18
N ARG A 42 -9.79 7.25 -8.19
CA ARG A 42 -9.48 8.23 -9.24
C ARG A 42 -9.38 9.64 -8.66
N ALA A 43 -10.31 10.04 -7.80
CA ALA A 43 -10.27 11.34 -7.12
C ALA A 43 -9.00 11.51 -6.27
N ALA A 44 -8.68 10.52 -5.45
CA ALA A 44 -7.48 10.53 -4.61
C ALA A 44 -6.18 10.58 -5.44
N LYS A 45 -6.13 9.89 -6.58
CA LYS A 45 -4.99 9.96 -7.51
C LYS A 45 -4.80 11.36 -8.09
N VAL A 46 -5.88 12.01 -8.52
CA VAL A 46 -5.83 13.37 -9.08
C VAL A 46 -5.35 14.37 -8.03
N GLU A 47 -5.88 14.30 -6.81
CA GLU A 47 -5.47 15.14 -5.70
C GLU A 47 -3.99 14.92 -5.34
N LYS A 48 -3.56 13.66 -5.21
CA LYS A 48 -2.17 13.31 -4.96
C LYS A 48 -1.25 13.86 -6.05
N ARG A 49 -1.64 13.74 -7.33
CA ARG A 49 -0.86 14.27 -8.46
C ARG A 49 -0.73 15.78 -8.36
N LYS A 50 -1.82 16.51 -8.12
CA LYS A 50 -1.80 17.97 -7.94
C LYS A 50 -0.86 18.38 -6.81
N ARG A 51 -0.95 17.71 -5.64
CA ARG A 51 -0.06 17.98 -4.50
C ARG A 51 1.41 17.71 -4.83
N LEU A 52 1.70 16.67 -5.61
CA LEU A 52 3.07 16.36 -6.03
C LEU A 52 3.59 17.37 -7.05
N GLU A 53 2.76 17.83 -7.99
CA GLU A 53 3.11 18.88 -8.95
C GLU A 53 3.41 20.22 -8.25
N GLU A 54 2.60 20.60 -7.26
CA GLU A 54 2.84 21.80 -6.43
C GLU A 54 4.18 21.70 -5.69
N LYS A 55 4.42 20.57 -5.00
CA LYS A 55 5.70 20.32 -4.31
C LYS A 55 6.90 20.31 -5.25
N ALA A 56 6.75 19.75 -6.46
CA ALA A 56 7.82 19.73 -7.45
C ALA A 56 8.16 21.15 -7.93
N ARG A 57 7.15 22.01 -8.11
CA ARG A 57 7.35 23.43 -8.45
C ARG A 57 8.07 24.18 -7.32
N GLU A 58 7.68 23.97 -6.07
CA GLU A 58 8.35 24.57 -4.90
C GLU A 58 9.82 24.17 -4.80
N LEU A 59 10.12 22.90 -5.09
CA LEU A 59 11.49 22.36 -5.02
C LEU A 59 12.31 22.62 -6.30
N GLY A 60 11.75 23.26 -7.32
CA GLY A 60 12.42 23.54 -8.58
C GLY A 60 12.88 22.30 -9.35
N ILE A 61 12.25 21.14 -9.10
CA ILE A 61 12.61 19.86 -9.73
C ILE A 61 12.07 19.88 -11.16
N THR A 62 12.97 20.09 -12.12
CA THR A 62 12.67 19.93 -13.55
C THR A 62 12.85 18.47 -13.95
N PRO A 63 12.14 17.97 -14.98
CA PRO A 63 12.30 16.60 -15.46
C PRO A 63 13.76 16.24 -15.84
N GLU A 64 14.58 17.24 -16.19
CA GLU A 64 16.01 17.06 -16.48
C GLU A 64 16.85 16.70 -15.22
N SER A 65 16.44 17.15 -14.03
CA SER A 65 17.15 16.87 -12.78
C SER A 65 16.98 15.44 -12.27
N VAL A 66 15.96 14.73 -12.76
CA VAL A 66 15.66 13.33 -12.39
C VAL A 66 16.48 12.37 -13.25
N ASN A 67 16.55 12.58 -14.56
CA ASN A 67 17.37 11.77 -15.47
C ASN A 67 18.84 11.70 -15.05
N LYS A 68 19.39 12.78 -14.50
CA LYS A 68 20.81 12.84 -14.11
C LYS A 68 21.16 11.98 -12.89
N LYS A 69 20.18 11.55 -12.08
CA LYS A 69 20.41 10.72 -10.88
C LYS A 69 20.36 9.23 -11.16
N ASP A 70 19.77 8.81 -12.27
CA ASP A 70 19.68 7.39 -12.65
C ASP A 70 20.87 6.93 -13.52
N ASP A 71 21.69 7.89 -14.00
CA ASP A 71 22.87 7.69 -14.85
C ASP A 71 24.23 7.77 -14.08
N GLU A 72 24.22 7.97 -12.76
CA GLU A 72 25.40 7.96 -11.85
C GLU A 72 25.40 6.72 -10.93
#